data_AF-A0A7V2JSJ7-F1
#
_entry.id   AF-A0A7V2JSJ7-F1
#
_cell.length_a   1.000
_cell.length_b   1.000
_cell.length_c   1.000
_cell.angle_alpha   90.00
_cell.angle_beta   90.00
_cell.angle_gamma   90.00
#
_symmetry.space_group_name_H-M   'P 1'
#
loop_
_entity.id
_entity.type
_entity.pdbx_description
1 polymer ?
#
loop_
_entity_poly.entity_id
_entity_poly.type
_entity_poly.pdbx_seq_one_letter_code
_entity_poly.pdbx_strand_id
1 'polypeptide(L)' 'AYKIKYITDKTLPPGTSLIIQKGVAGRNISLERYVKSNDGKLLFKENIISHYQPRTEIIKTAP' A
#
# COMPACT_ATOMS: atom_id res chain seq x y z
N ALA A 1 -7.94 -1.82 -0.24
CA ALA A 1 -7.99 -0.98 0.98
C ALA A 1 -7.04 -1.56 2.03
N TYR A 2 -6.57 -0.76 2.99
CA TYR A 2 -5.82 -1.27 4.14
C TYR A 2 -6.77 -1.74 5.26
N LYS A 3 -6.29 -2.63 6.13
CA LYS A 3 -7.03 -3.05 7.33
C LYS A 3 -6.71 -2.12 8.50
N ILE A 4 -7.63 -2.01 9.45
CA ILE A 4 -7.41 -1.32 10.73
C ILE A 4 -7.34 -2.36 11.84
N LYS A 5 -6.35 -2.25 12.73
CA LYS A 5 -6.18 -3.09 13.91
C LYS A 5 -6.22 -2.21 15.16
N TYR A 6 -7.11 -2.57 16.08
CA TYR A 6 -7.20 -1.95 17.40
C TYR A 6 -6.39 -2.74 18.43
N ILE A 7 -5.69 -2.03 19.30
CA ILE A 7 -4.93 -2.60 20.41
C ILE A 7 -5.28 -1.83 21.68
N THR A 8 -5.75 -2.52 22.70
CA THR A 8 -6.01 -1.90 24.00
C THR A 8 -4.69 -1.49 24.67
N ASP A 9 -4.60 -0.25 25.13
CA ASP A 9 -3.46 0.29 25.87
C ASP A 9 -3.94 0.97 27.16
N LYS A 10 -3.60 0.36 28.30
CA LYS A 10 -3.99 0.82 29.65
C LYS A 10 -3.28 2.10 30.11
N THR A 11 -2.26 2.54 29.38
CA THR A 11 -1.52 3.77 29.69
C THR A 11 -2.14 5.01 29.05
N LEU A 12 -3.09 4.83 28.12
CA LEU A 12 -3.82 5.93 27.52
C LEU A 12 -4.91 6.47 28.46
N PRO A 13 -5.12 7.80 28.53
CA PRO A 13 -6.24 8.37 29.26
C PRO A 13 -7.58 7.80 28.77
N PRO A 14 -8.56 7.59 29.67
CA PRO A 14 -9.87 7.06 29.30
C PRO A 14 -10.52 7.84 28.15
N GLY A 15 -11.12 7.11 27.21
CA GLY A 15 -11.79 7.70 26.03
C GLY A 15 -10.86 8.21 24.94
N THR A 16 -9.54 8.06 25.07
CA THR A 16 -8.58 8.49 24.04
C THR A 16 -8.17 7.36 23.10
N SER A 17 -7.67 7.75 21.93
CA SER A 17 -7.13 6.84 20.92
C SER A 17 -5.89 7.46 20.28
N LEU A 18 -4.94 6.60 19.90
CA LEU A 18 -3.68 7.01 19.30
C LEU A 18 -3.35 6.15 18.08
N ILE A 19 -3.20 6.78 16.91
CA ILE A 19 -2.70 6.09 15.71
C ILE A 19 -1.18 5.94 15.85
N ILE A 20 -0.71 4.71 16.05
CA ILE A 20 0.73 4.42 16.16
C ILE A 20 1.35 4.00 14.83
N GLN A 21 0.52 3.54 13.88
CA GLN A 21 0.95 3.23 12.53
C GLN A 21 -0.15 3.62 11.55
N LYS A 22 0.16 4.54 10.64
CA LYS A 22 -0.79 4.96 9.61
C LYS A 22 -0.95 3.90 8.52
N GLY A 23 -2.20 3.62 8.16
CA GLY A 23 -2.54 2.71 7.07
C GLY A 23 -2.10 3.26 5.72
N VAL A 24 -1.64 2.38 4.83
CA VAL A 24 -1.30 2.74 3.44
C VAL A 24 -2.00 1.76 2.53
N ALA A 25 -2.79 2.28 1.58
CA ALA A 25 -3.43 1.44 0.59
C ALA A 25 -2.37 0.77 -0.30
N GLY A 26 -2.54 -0.52 -0.54
CA GLY A 26 -1.77 -1.23 -1.55
C GLY A 26 -2.08 -0.71 -2.94
N ARG A 27 -1.19 -0.96 -3.89
CA ARG A 27 -1.31 -0.51 -5.28
C ARG A 27 -0.78 -1.58 -6.21
N ASN A 28 -1.46 -1.76 -7.34
CA ASN A 28 -0.94 -2.52 -8.46
C ASN A 28 -0.51 -1.53 -9.54
N ILE A 29 0.71 -1.66 -10.03
CA ILE A 29 1.23 -0.88 -11.15
C ILE A 29 1.50 -1.86 -12.27
N SER A 30 0.89 -1.62 -13.43
CA SER A 30 1.13 -2.37 -14.65
C SER A 30 1.75 -1.42 -15.67
N LEU A 31 2.91 -1.77 -16.18
CA LEU A 31 3.63 -1.00 -17.19
C LEU A 31 3.88 -1.89 -18.40
N GLU A 32 3.44 -1.45 -19.56
CA GLU A 32 3.82 -2.08 -20.82
C GLU A 32 4.92 -1.25 -21.48
N ARG A 33 6.09 -1.87 -21.72
CA ARG A 33 7.19 -1.23 -22.46
C ARG A 33 7.25 -1.82 -23.87
N TYR A 34 7.25 -0.93 -24.85
CA TYR A 34 7.37 -1.26 -26.27
C TYR A 34 8.66 -0.64 -26.81
N VAL A 35 9.53 -1.47 -27.39
CA VAL A 35 10.72 -1.01 -28.11
C VAL A 35 10.46 -1.22 -29.60
N LYS A 36 10.60 -0.16 -30.38
CA LYS A 36 10.41 -0.18 -31.83
C LYS A 36 11.69 0.30 -32.52
N SER A 37 11.97 -0.22 -33.72
CA SER A 37 12.97 0.36 -34.62
C SER A 37 12.47 1.67 -35.22
N ASN A 38 13.36 2.40 -35.89
CA ASN A 38 13.03 3.68 -36.53
C ASN A 38 11.95 3.56 -37.62
N ASP A 39 11.81 2.38 -38.25
CA ASP A 39 10.75 2.07 -39.22
C ASP A 39 9.42 1.67 -38.57
N GLY A 40 9.33 1.71 -37.23
CA GLY A 40 8.13 1.40 -36.46
C GLY A 40 7.91 -0.08 -36.17
N LYS A 41 8.77 -0.99 -36.66
CA LYS A 41 8.67 -2.43 -36.35
C LYS A 41 8.89 -2.66 -34.86
N LEU A 42 8.00 -3.44 -34.25
CA LEU A 42 8.13 -3.85 -32.85
C LEU A 42 9.33 -4.79 -32.71
N LEU A 43 10.29 -4.37 -31.90
CA LEU A 43 11.49 -5.16 -31.58
C LEU A 43 11.32 -5.93 -30.28
N PHE A 44 10.66 -5.33 -29.29
CA PHE A 44 10.48 -5.93 -27.99
C PHE A 44 9.23 -5.40 -27.30
N LYS A 45 8.54 -6.28 -26.58
CA LYS A 45 7.45 -5.94 -25.67
C LYS A 45 7.69 -6.65 -24.34
N GLU A 46 7.56 -5.91 -23.25
CA GLU A 46 7.46 -6.50 -21.92
C GLU A 46 6.29 -5.89 -21.15
N ASN A 47 5.81 -6.65 -20.17
CA ASN A 47 4.88 -6.20 -19.17
C ASN A 47 5.55 -6.32 -17.80
N ILE A 48 5.69 -5.19 -17.10
CA ILE A 48 6.20 -5.12 -15.74
C ILE A 48 5.01 -4.88 -14.82
N ILE A 49 4.76 -5.85 -13.94
CA ILE A 49 3.71 -5.76 -12.92
C ILE A 49 4.38 -5.65 -11.55
N SER A 50 4.07 -4.58 -10.82
CA SER A 50 4.50 -4.37 -9.45
C SER A 50 3.30 -4.40 -8.51
N HIS A 51 3.40 -5.24 -7.47
CA HIS A 51 2.37 -5.40 -6.45
C HIS A 51 2.85 -4.83 -5.11
N TYR A 52 2.30 -3.68 -4.73
CA TYR A 52 2.56 -3.04 -3.44
C TYR A 52 1.47 -3.46 -2.46
N GLN A 53 1.84 -4.21 -1.43
CA GLN A 53 0.90 -4.68 -0.42
C GLN A 53 0.41 -3.52 0.47
N PRO A 54 -0.86 -3.53 0.90
CA PRO A 54 -1.35 -2.55 1.85
C PRO A 54 -0.65 -2.68 3.20
N ARG A 55 -0.39 -1.55 3.86
CA ARG A 55 0.06 -1.50 5.24
C ARG A 55 -1.14 -1.27 6.15
N THR A 56 -1.31 -2.13 7.14
CA THR A 56 -2.37 -2.03 8.17
C THR A 56 -2.20 -0.76 9.00
N GLU A 57 -3.31 -0.10 9.31
CA GLU A 57 -3.36 0.96 10.31
C GLU A 57 -3.48 0.35 11.70
N ILE A 58 -2.69 0.85 12.66
CA ILE A 58 -2.73 0.38 14.04
C ILE A 58 -3.13 1.55 14.94
N ILE A 59 -4.25 1.37 15.64
CA ILE A 59 -4.81 2.33 16.57
C ILE A 59 -4.77 1.72 17.96
N LYS A 60 -4.14 2.40 18.90
CA LYS A 60 -4.24 2.09 20.31
C LYS A 60 -5.45 2.79 20.90
N THR A 61 -6.23 2.09 21.71
CA THR A 61 -7.41 2.63 22.40
C THR A 61 -7.25 2.43 23.90
N ALA A 62 -7.76 3.35 24.70
CA ALA A 62 -7.90 3.12 26.14
C ALA A 62 -8.76 1.85 26.40
N PRO A 63 -8.54 1.15 27.55
CA PRO A 63 -9.33 -0.01 27.96
C PRO A 63 -10.81 0.27 28.17
#